data_AF-A0A916VC45-F1
#
_entry.id   AF-A0A916VC45-F1
#
_cell.length_a   1.000
_cell.length_b   1.000
_cell.length_c   1.000
_cell.angle_alpha   90.00
_cell.angle_beta   90.00
_cell.angle_gamma   90.00
#
_symmetry.space_group_name_H-M   'P 1'
#
loop_
_entity.id
_entity.type
_entity.pdbx_description
1 polymer ?
#
loop_
_entity_poly.entity_id
_entity_poly.type
_entity_poly.pdbx_seq_one_letter_code
_entity_poly.pdbx_strand_id
1 'polypeptide(L)'
;MKKMFKSKQEDLLPVANQGERHIPAVLLVDISGSMAGASIDELNQGLIEFGQALQEDSLALGRAEVSVISFNSEVKTEVGFRPATDYQAPRLAANGLTSLNEAIIEALNAIEERKAQYKEQGVSYYRPWLFVLTDGAPTDTNRESEARNRLQQAIRDKKVVYMPMGIGNADKTKLQSYYPEETKSKIVLQANAVNFREAFVWLSNSIAVVSNSDPTVSDSIELPETPSVITVGI
;
A
#
# COMPACT_ATOMS: atom_id res chain seq x y z
N MET A 1 41.46 -0.91 0.46
CA MET A 1 40.25 -1.07 1.29
C MET A 1 39.10 -1.45 0.36
N LYS A 2 38.59 -2.70 0.46
CA LYS A 2 37.42 -3.14 -0.31
C LYS A 2 36.18 -2.51 0.31
N LYS A 3 35.45 -1.69 -0.46
CA LYS A 3 34.08 -1.29 -0.10
C LYS A 3 33.24 -2.57 -0.13
N MET A 4 32.81 -3.01 1.05
CA MET A 4 31.81 -4.06 1.21
C MET A 4 30.50 -3.51 0.66
N PHE A 5 30.06 -4.04 -0.48
CA PHE A 5 28.67 -3.94 -0.88
C PHE A 5 27.86 -4.75 0.13
N LYS A 6 27.14 -4.09 1.03
CA LYS A 6 26.07 -4.75 1.78
C LYS A 6 25.05 -5.24 0.74
N SER A 7 24.79 -6.54 0.72
CA SER A 7 23.75 -7.13 -0.12
C SER A 7 22.39 -6.52 0.27
N LYS A 8 21.51 -6.28 -0.70
CA LYS A 8 20.09 -5.88 -0.52
C LYS A 8 19.24 -6.97 0.19
N GLN A 9 19.86 -7.87 0.94
CA GLN A 9 19.28 -9.10 1.48
C GLN A 9 19.02 -9.02 3.00
N GLU A 10 19.41 -7.91 3.65
CA GLU A 10 19.07 -7.65 5.06
C GLU A 10 17.59 -7.21 5.15
N ASP A 11 16.82 -7.95 5.97
CA ASP A 11 15.44 -7.72 6.43
C ASP A 11 14.25 -8.29 5.63
N LEU A 12 14.42 -9.44 4.97
CA LEU A 12 13.26 -10.27 4.62
C LEU A 12 12.96 -11.23 5.77
N LEU A 13 11.98 -10.87 6.62
CA LEU A 13 11.54 -11.73 7.70
C LEU A 13 10.86 -12.99 7.13
N PRO A 14 11.08 -14.17 7.74
CA PRO A 14 10.33 -15.37 7.41
C PRO A 14 8.84 -15.10 7.59
N VAL A 15 8.02 -15.65 6.70
CA VAL A 15 6.57 -15.46 6.77
C VAL A 15 6.05 -16.16 8.03
N ALA A 16 5.46 -15.38 8.95
CA ALA A 16 4.82 -15.92 10.15
C ALA A 16 3.58 -16.73 9.76
N ASN A 17 3.06 -17.63 10.61
CA ASN A 17 1.80 -18.36 10.37
C ASN A 17 1.67 -18.97 8.96
N GLN A 18 2.64 -19.77 8.51
CA GLN A 18 2.71 -20.28 7.13
C GLN A 18 1.49 -21.11 6.67
N GLY A 19 0.70 -21.64 7.60
CA GLY A 19 -0.55 -22.36 7.30
C GLY A 19 -1.73 -21.44 6.97
N GLU A 20 -1.60 -20.14 7.21
CA GLU A 20 -2.62 -19.13 6.94
C GLU A 20 -2.36 -18.42 5.61
N ARG A 21 -3.42 -17.88 5.02
CA ARG A 21 -3.30 -17.06 3.81
C ARG A 21 -2.96 -15.63 4.17
N HIS A 22 -1.86 -15.10 3.64
CA HIS A 22 -1.33 -13.78 3.97
C HIS A 22 -1.79 -12.69 3.01
N ILE A 23 -1.79 -11.43 3.44
CA ILE A 23 -2.05 -10.27 2.60
C ILE A 23 -0.88 -9.28 2.68
N PRO A 24 -0.06 -9.16 1.62
CA PRO A 24 0.96 -8.12 1.56
C PRO A 24 0.32 -6.76 1.21
N ALA A 25 0.60 -5.75 2.02
CA ALA A 25 0.18 -4.37 1.82
C ALA A 25 1.40 -3.43 1.78
N VAL A 26 1.46 -2.58 0.76
CA VAL A 26 2.45 -1.50 0.67
C VAL A 26 1.76 -0.17 0.95
N LEU A 27 2.29 0.57 1.92
CA LEU A 27 2.02 1.99 2.12
C LEU A 27 3.09 2.78 1.36
N LEU A 28 2.73 3.29 0.18
CA LEU A 28 3.60 4.15 -0.64
C LEU A 28 3.31 5.61 -0.27
N VAL A 29 4.22 6.24 0.47
CA VAL A 29 3.99 7.50 1.17
C VAL A 29 4.84 8.65 0.63
N ASP A 30 4.19 9.74 0.27
CA ASP A 30 4.83 10.95 -0.23
C ASP A 30 5.45 11.74 0.93
N ILE A 31 6.75 12.00 0.81
CA ILE A 31 7.51 12.85 1.72
C ILE A 31 8.20 13.98 0.96
N SER A 32 7.66 14.37 -0.20
CA SER A 32 8.14 15.46 -1.03
C SER A 32 7.99 16.82 -0.34
N GLY A 33 8.63 17.87 -0.88
CA GLY A 33 8.57 19.21 -0.30
C GLY A 33 7.15 19.81 -0.23
N SER A 34 6.21 19.41 -1.10
CA SER A 34 4.82 19.87 -1.06
C SER A 34 4.09 19.41 0.21
N MET A 35 4.51 18.27 0.76
CA MET A 35 3.95 17.69 1.98
C MET A 35 4.31 18.48 3.26
N ALA A 36 5.16 19.51 3.19
CA ALA A 36 5.62 20.22 4.36
C ALA A 36 4.48 20.91 5.15
N GLY A 37 4.54 20.83 6.48
CA GLY A 37 3.52 21.38 7.38
C GLY A 37 2.42 20.36 7.69
N ALA A 38 1.16 20.77 7.56
CA ALA A 38 0.03 19.96 8.00
C ALA A 38 -0.08 18.60 7.29
N SER A 39 0.30 18.51 6.00
CA SER A 39 0.19 17.26 5.22
C SER A 39 1.10 16.14 5.74
N ILE A 40 2.37 16.44 6.07
CA ILE A 40 3.29 15.45 6.63
C ILE A 40 2.90 15.08 8.08
N ASP A 41 2.34 16.01 8.84
CA ASP A 41 1.81 15.72 10.18
C ASP A 41 0.59 14.79 10.10
N GLU A 42 -0.33 15.04 9.17
CA GLU A 42 -1.50 14.18 8.90
C GLU A 42 -1.09 12.78 8.42
N LEU A 43 -0.10 12.69 7.54
CA LEU A 43 0.47 11.41 7.11
C LEU A 43 1.04 10.62 8.30
N ASN A 44 1.89 11.24 9.11
CA ASN A 44 2.51 10.59 10.27
C ASN A 44 1.45 10.11 11.27
N GLN A 45 0.44 10.95 11.54
CA GLN A 45 -0.67 10.57 12.42
C GLN A 45 -1.48 9.40 11.85
N GLY A 46 -1.76 9.42 10.54
CA GLY A 46 -2.45 8.33 9.86
C GLY A 46 -1.71 6.99 9.92
N LEU A 47 -0.39 7.00 9.79
CA LEU A 47 0.44 5.80 9.93
C LEU A 47 0.38 5.21 11.35
N ILE A 48 0.33 6.07 12.38
CA ILE A 48 0.17 5.64 13.77
C ILE A 48 -1.19 4.97 13.96
N GLU A 49 -2.26 5.61 13.48
CA GLU A 49 -3.62 5.10 13.63
C GLU A 49 -3.85 3.81 12.84
N PHE A 50 -3.25 3.70 11.65
CA PHE A 50 -3.23 2.46 10.89
C PHE A 50 -2.56 1.33 11.67
N GLY A 51 -1.41 1.60 12.32
CA GLY A 51 -0.72 0.65 13.18
C GLY A 51 -1.54 0.21 14.40
N GLN A 52 -2.26 1.15 15.04
CA GLN A 52 -3.15 0.83 16.15
C GLN A 52 -4.32 -0.04 15.70
N ALA A 53 -4.95 0.31 14.57
CA ALA A 53 -6.06 -0.46 14.03
C ALA A 53 -5.62 -1.88 13.64
N LEU A 54 -4.42 -2.05 13.06
CA LEU A 54 -3.80 -3.36 12.81
C LEU A 54 -3.70 -4.23 14.07
N GLN A 55 -3.36 -3.63 15.21
CA GLN A 55 -3.19 -4.33 16.49
C GLN A 55 -4.53 -4.68 17.16
N GLU A 56 -5.57 -3.89 16.92
CA GLU A 56 -6.92 -4.12 17.45
C GLU A 56 -7.66 -5.27 16.73
N ASP A 57 -7.22 -5.65 15.52
CA ASP A 57 -7.87 -6.67 14.72
C ASP A 57 -7.12 -8.02 14.71
N SER A 58 -7.69 -9.01 15.40
CA SER A 58 -7.05 -10.33 15.53
C SER A 58 -6.84 -11.08 14.21
N LEU A 59 -7.66 -10.84 13.18
CA LEU A 59 -7.52 -11.53 11.88
C LEU A 59 -6.42 -10.89 11.05
N ALA A 60 -6.38 -9.56 10.98
CA ALA A 60 -5.32 -8.83 10.29
C ALA A 60 -3.97 -9.04 10.98
N LEU A 61 -3.94 -9.06 12.31
CA LEU A 61 -2.73 -9.23 13.10
C LEU A 61 -1.96 -10.51 12.72
N GLY A 62 -2.67 -11.60 12.41
CA GLY A 62 -2.07 -12.89 12.07
C GLY A 62 -1.73 -13.10 10.58
N ARG A 63 -2.21 -12.22 9.68
CA ARG A 63 -2.22 -12.46 8.22
C ARG A 63 -1.76 -11.29 7.37
N ALA A 64 -1.80 -10.06 7.88
CA ALA A 64 -1.34 -8.90 7.14
C ALA A 64 0.16 -8.73 7.30
N GLU A 65 0.83 -8.46 6.19
CA GLU A 65 2.23 -8.04 6.17
C GLU A 65 2.34 -6.67 5.53
N VAL A 66 2.97 -5.73 6.23
CA VAL A 66 2.99 -4.33 5.84
C VAL A 66 4.42 -3.91 5.51
N SER A 67 4.56 -3.20 4.40
CA SER A 67 5.77 -2.49 4.00
C SER A 67 5.45 -1.00 3.87
N VAL A 68 6.35 -0.14 4.33
CA VAL A 68 6.26 1.32 4.15
C VAL A 68 7.40 1.76 3.25
N ILE A 69 7.04 2.32 2.10
CA ILE A 69 7.98 2.86 1.12
C ILE A 69 7.70 4.35 1.01
N SER A 70 8.64 5.19 1.41
CA SER A 70 8.55 6.63 1.24
C SER A 70 9.16 7.07 -0.08
N PHE A 71 8.66 8.18 -0.64
CA PHE A 71 9.28 8.78 -1.81
C PHE A 71 9.29 10.31 -1.76
N ASN A 72 10.36 10.87 -2.29
CA ASN A 72 10.54 12.28 -2.61
C ASN A 72 11.32 12.36 -3.93
N SER A 73 12.47 13.02 -3.99
CA SER A 73 13.44 12.89 -5.08
C SER A 73 13.96 11.47 -5.26
N GLU A 74 13.94 10.65 -4.21
CA GLU A 74 14.39 9.26 -4.16
C GLU A 74 13.27 8.37 -3.59
N VAL A 75 13.33 7.06 -3.84
CA VAL A 75 12.43 6.07 -3.27
C VAL A 75 13.18 5.25 -2.23
N LYS A 76 12.60 5.10 -1.03
CA LYS A 76 13.23 4.40 0.09
C LYS A 76 12.24 3.50 0.81
N THR A 77 12.63 2.25 1.04
CA THR A 77 11.92 1.36 1.96
C THR A 77 12.26 1.75 3.39
N GLU A 78 11.30 2.36 4.09
CA GLU A 78 11.44 2.73 5.50
C GLU A 78 11.19 1.52 6.40
N VAL A 79 10.24 0.67 5.99
CA VAL A 79 9.86 -0.55 6.68
C VAL A 79 9.68 -1.64 5.62
N GLY A 80 10.55 -2.65 5.63
CA GLY A 80 10.34 -3.84 4.80
C GLY A 80 9.11 -4.66 5.24
N PHE A 81 8.60 -5.53 4.36
CA PHE A 81 7.46 -6.40 4.68
C PHE A 81 7.68 -7.13 6.01
N ARG A 82 6.80 -6.87 6.95
CA ARG A 82 6.77 -7.52 8.26
C ARG A 82 5.34 -7.79 8.71
N PRO A 83 5.12 -8.79 9.57
CA PRO A 83 3.81 -9.04 10.15
C PRO A 83 3.24 -7.79 10.82
N ALA A 84 1.92 -7.65 10.77
CA ALA A 84 1.21 -6.55 11.42
C ALA A 84 1.53 -6.40 12.91
N THR A 85 1.86 -7.50 13.61
CA THR A 85 2.32 -7.50 15.01
C THR A 85 3.58 -6.67 15.23
N ASP A 86 4.42 -6.60 14.21
CA ASP A 86 5.76 -6.00 14.27
C ASP A 86 5.79 -4.62 13.59
N TYR A 87 4.63 -4.18 13.08
CA TYR A 87 4.49 -2.88 12.47
C TYR A 87 4.72 -1.78 13.51
N GLN A 88 5.60 -0.85 13.15
CA GLN A 88 5.82 0.39 13.88
C GLN A 88 5.80 1.52 12.86
N ALA A 89 4.98 2.54 13.12
CA ALA A 89 4.87 3.70 12.24
C ALA A 89 6.22 4.44 12.20
N PRO A 90 6.82 4.65 11.01
CA PRO A 90 7.99 5.50 10.89
C PRO A 90 7.61 6.96 11.12
N ARG A 91 8.57 7.76 11.58
CA ARG A 91 8.42 9.23 11.62
C ARG A 91 9.10 9.82 10.40
N LEU A 92 8.31 10.49 9.57
CA LEU A 92 8.70 11.01 8.27
C LEU A 92 8.79 12.53 8.28
N ALA A 93 9.63 13.07 7.39
CA ALA A 93 9.83 14.51 7.22
C ALA A 93 9.83 14.86 5.73
N ALA A 94 9.17 15.96 5.39
CA ALA A 94 9.01 16.42 4.01
C ALA A 94 10.27 17.12 3.47
N ASN A 95 10.74 16.73 2.28
CA ASN A 95 11.76 17.43 1.51
C ASN A 95 11.80 16.97 0.04
N GLY A 96 12.56 17.65 -0.82
CA GLY A 96 12.83 17.17 -2.19
C GLY A 96 11.65 17.28 -3.15
N LEU A 97 11.76 16.55 -4.26
CA LEU A 97 10.78 16.50 -5.37
C LEU A 97 9.78 15.34 -5.20
N THR A 98 8.97 15.06 -6.21
CA THR A 98 7.86 14.09 -6.14
C THR A 98 8.06 12.99 -7.20
N SER A 99 8.95 12.03 -6.96
CA SER A 99 9.23 10.89 -7.85
C SER A 99 8.17 9.77 -7.73
N LEU A 100 6.89 10.12 -7.90
CA LEU A 100 5.78 9.18 -7.71
C LEU A 100 5.80 8.04 -8.74
N ASN A 101 6.20 8.30 -9.99
CA ASN A 101 6.19 7.24 -11.02
C ASN A 101 7.25 6.17 -10.72
N GLU A 102 8.46 6.59 -10.32
CA GLU A 102 9.48 5.69 -9.82
C GLU A 102 9.02 4.93 -8.57
N ALA A 103 8.36 5.61 -7.64
CA ALA A 103 7.83 5.01 -6.42
C ALA A 103 6.80 3.89 -6.70
N ILE A 104 5.88 4.12 -7.65
CA ILE A 104 4.91 3.10 -8.09
C ILE A 104 5.63 1.88 -8.68
N ILE A 105 6.66 2.11 -9.51
CA ILE A 105 7.45 1.03 -10.12
C ILE A 105 8.14 0.19 -9.04
N GLU A 106 8.80 0.83 -8.08
CA GLU A 106 9.49 0.14 -6.98
C GLU A 106 8.52 -0.60 -6.06
N ALA A 107 7.36 -0.02 -5.76
CA ALA A 107 6.32 -0.68 -4.98
C ALA A 107 5.79 -1.95 -5.67
N LEU A 108 5.57 -1.91 -6.99
CA LEU A 108 5.19 -3.09 -7.77
C LEU A 108 6.29 -4.16 -7.78
N ASN A 109 7.55 -3.75 -7.89
CA ASN A 109 8.69 -4.68 -7.80
C ASN A 109 8.74 -5.36 -6.42
N ALA A 110 8.61 -4.59 -5.33
CA ALA A 110 8.59 -5.12 -3.97
C ALA A 110 7.44 -6.11 -3.74
N ILE A 111 6.25 -5.82 -4.29
CA ILE A 111 5.10 -6.73 -4.23
C ILE A 111 5.40 -8.04 -4.97
N GLU A 112 5.96 -7.99 -6.19
CA GLU A 112 6.29 -9.20 -6.94
C GLU A 112 7.39 -10.02 -6.25
N GLU A 113 8.38 -9.37 -5.63
CA GLU A 113 9.40 -10.04 -4.83
C GLU A 113 8.79 -10.76 -3.62
N ARG A 114 7.89 -10.12 -2.88
CA ARG A 114 7.22 -10.78 -1.73
C ARG A 114 6.33 -11.94 -2.17
N LYS A 115 5.63 -11.80 -3.30
CA LYS A 115 4.83 -12.90 -3.89
C LYS A 115 5.69 -14.10 -4.29
N ALA A 116 6.88 -13.85 -4.83
CA ALA A 116 7.82 -14.93 -5.17
C ALA A 116 8.26 -15.69 -3.91
N GLN A 117 8.56 -14.97 -2.83
CA GLN A 117 8.92 -15.59 -1.55
C GLN A 117 7.79 -16.43 -0.96
N TYR A 118 6.55 -15.93 -0.97
CA TYR A 118 5.40 -16.73 -0.54
C TYR A 118 5.32 -18.04 -1.34
N LYS A 119 5.48 -17.97 -2.67
CA LYS A 119 5.46 -19.15 -3.53
C LYS A 119 6.58 -20.14 -3.22
N GLU A 120 7.80 -19.65 -3.00
CA GLU A 120 8.95 -20.48 -2.62
C GLU A 120 8.76 -21.17 -1.27
N GLN A 121 8.09 -20.52 -0.33
CA GLN A 121 7.79 -21.05 1.01
C GLN A 121 6.49 -21.86 1.06
N GLY A 122 5.78 -22.02 -0.06
CA GLY A 122 4.49 -22.73 -0.10
C GLY A 122 3.36 -21.99 0.63
N VAL A 123 3.52 -20.70 0.90
CA VAL A 123 2.53 -19.86 1.58
C VAL A 123 1.54 -19.30 0.56
N SER A 124 0.26 -19.45 0.84
CA SER A 124 -0.81 -18.84 0.04
C SER A 124 -0.95 -17.36 0.39
N TYR A 125 -1.33 -16.53 -0.58
CA TYR A 125 -1.59 -15.11 -0.34
C TYR A 125 -2.85 -14.60 -1.04
N TYR A 126 -3.44 -13.55 -0.48
CA TYR A 126 -4.50 -12.74 -1.08
C TYR A 126 -3.90 -11.69 -2.01
N ARG A 127 -4.71 -11.14 -2.92
CA ARG A 127 -4.28 -10.09 -3.85
C ARG A 127 -3.62 -8.93 -3.07
N PRO A 128 -2.33 -8.62 -3.33
CA PRO A 128 -1.60 -7.53 -2.68
C PRO A 128 -2.25 -6.17 -2.82
N TRP A 129 -2.01 -5.29 -1.85
CA TRP A 129 -2.56 -3.93 -1.84
C TRP A 129 -1.45 -2.88 -1.95
N LEU A 130 -1.75 -1.84 -2.72
CA LEU A 130 -0.89 -0.67 -2.89
C LEU A 130 -1.69 0.57 -2.51
N PHE A 131 -1.46 1.05 -1.29
CA PHE A 131 -1.94 2.36 -0.85
C PHE A 131 -0.95 3.43 -1.32
N VAL A 132 -1.45 4.47 -1.99
CA VAL A 132 -0.61 5.58 -2.46
C VAL A 132 -1.08 6.85 -1.77
N LEU A 133 -0.25 7.42 -0.90
CA LEU A 133 -0.59 8.52 -0.03
C LEU A 133 0.21 9.76 -0.41
N THR A 134 -0.44 10.77 -0.98
CA THR A 134 0.25 11.89 -1.62
C THR A 134 -0.66 13.12 -1.75
N ASP A 135 -0.08 14.31 -1.68
CA ASP A 135 -0.74 15.56 -2.09
C ASP A 135 -0.63 15.85 -3.60
N GLY A 136 -0.02 14.92 -4.36
CA GLY A 136 -0.10 14.80 -5.81
C GLY A 136 0.99 15.53 -6.60
N ALA A 137 0.86 15.44 -7.93
CA ALA A 137 1.74 16.00 -8.97
C ALA A 137 3.17 15.42 -9.04
N PRO A 138 3.35 14.25 -9.71
CA PRO A 138 4.68 13.72 -10.03
C PRO A 138 5.55 14.72 -10.80
N THR A 139 6.81 14.84 -10.41
CA THR A 139 7.81 15.64 -11.13
C THR A 139 8.63 14.81 -12.14
N ASP A 140 8.61 13.49 -12.03
CA ASP A 140 9.35 12.52 -12.85
C ASP A 140 8.57 12.08 -14.10
N THR A 141 8.09 13.05 -14.88
CA THR A 141 7.17 12.83 -16.03
C THR A 141 7.72 11.89 -17.11
N ASN A 142 9.04 11.78 -17.25
CA ASN A 142 9.70 10.85 -18.16
C ASN A 142 9.42 9.36 -17.83
N ARG A 143 9.03 9.05 -16.59
CA ARG A 143 8.67 7.68 -16.15
C ARG A 143 7.16 7.41 -16.16
N GLU A 144 6.33 8.42 -16.44
CA GLU A 144 4.87 8.31 -16.29
C GLU A 144 4.26 7.19 -17.13
N SER A 145 4.63 7.09 -18.41
CA SER A 145 4.12 6.05 -19.31
C SER A 145 4.44 4.64 -18.78
N GLU A 146 5.67 4.44 -18.31
CA GLU A 146 6.08 3.15 -17.74
C GLU A 146 5.27 2.82 -16.48
N ALA A 147 5.21 3.73 -15.50
CA ALA A 147 4.51 3.51 -14.25
C ALA A 147 3.02 3.24 -14.46
N ARG A 148 2.35 4.03 -15.31
CA ARG A 148 0.94 3.84 -15.66
C ARG A 148 0.71 2.50 -16.34
N ASN A 149 1.49 2.15 -17.35
CA ASN A 149 1.32 0.89 -18.06
C ASN A 149 1.52 -0.32 -17.12
N ARG A 150 2.56 -0.29 -16.27
CA ARG A 150 2.83 -1.38 -15.31
C ARG A 150 1.72 -1.51 -14.26
N LEU A 151 1.28 -0.40 -13.67
CA LEU A 151 0.22 -0.41 -12.66
C LEU A 151 -1.13 -0.83 -13.25
N GLN A 152 -1.51 -0.28 -14.40
CA GLN A 152 -2.76 -0.65 -15.08
C GLN A 152 -2.77 -2.13 -15.47
N GLN A 153 -1.66 -2.65 -15.99
CA GLN A 153 -1.54 -4.08 -16.31
C GLN A 153 -1.64 -4.94 -15.04
N ALA A 154 -0.98 -4.55 -13.95
CA ALA A 154 -1.08 -5.27 -12.67
C ALA A 154 -2.50 -5.25 -12.09
N ILE A 155 -3.26 -4.16 -12.30
CA ILE A 155 -4.67 -4.07 -11.91
C ILE A 155 -5.53 -5.01 -12.77
N ARG A 156 -5.35 -5.00 -14.10
CA ARG A 156 -6.07 -5.88 -15.04
C ARG A 156 -5.83 -7.35 -14.76
N ASP A 157 -4.57 -7.72 -14.51
CA ASP A 157 -4.16 -9.09 -14.21
C ASP A 157 -4.53 -9.54 -12.79
N LYS A 158 -5.28 -8.72 -12.04
CA LYS A 158 -5.65 -8.96 -10.65
C LYS A 158 -4.45 -9.21 -9.72
N LYS A 159 -3.28 -8.63 -10.04
CA LYS A 159 -2.03 -8.77 -9.27
C LYS A 159 -1.91 -7.81 -8.09
N VAL A 160 -2.57 -6.65 -8.15
CA VAL A 160 -2.54 -5.64 -7.08
C VAL A 160 -3.84 -4.84 -7.02
N VAL A 161 -4.34 -4.49 -5.83
CA VAL A 161 -5.41 -3.51 -5.65
C VAL A 161 -4.75 -2.13 -5.45
N TYR A 162 -5.08 -1.17 -6.30
CA TYR A 162 -4.58 0.20 -6.21
C TYR A 162 -5.58 1.09 -5.46
N MET A 163 -5.11 1.73 -4.38
CA MET A 163 -5.90 2.56 -3.48
C MET A 163 -5.20 3.90 -3.25
N PRO A 164 -5.42 4.91 -4.11
CA PRO A 164 -4.89 6.24 -3.89
C PRO A 164 -5.66 6.97 -2.78
N MET A 165 -4.90 7.67 -1.94
CA MET A 165 -5.35 8.50 -0.83
C MET A 165 -4.72 9.89 -0.99
N GLY A 166 -5.54 10.88 -1.32
CA GLY A 166 -5.13 12.26 -1.47
C GLY A 166 -4.99 12.95 -0.12
N ILE A 167 -3.81 13.50 0.18
CA ILE A 167 -3.57 14.31 1.39
C ILE A 167 -3.76 15.79 1.03
N GLY A 168 -4.40 16.56 1.92
CA GLY A 168 -4.68 17.97 1.66
C GLY A 168 -5.41 18.22 0.33
N ASN A 169 -4.84 19.10 -0.51
CA ASN A 169 -5.42 19.51 -1.79
C ASN A 169 -5.01 18.63 -2.98
N ALA A 170 -4.92 17.31 -2.76
CA ALA A 170 -4.39 16.38 -3.75
C ALA A 170 -5.04 16.47 -5.13
N ASP A 171 -4.21 16.35 -6.18
CA ASP A 171 -4.69 16.23 -7.56
C ASP A 171 -5.36 14.86 -7.80
N LYS A 172 -6.66 14.82 -7.50
CA LYS A 172 -7.50 13.61 -7.67
C LYS A 172 -7.53 13.14 -9.11
N THR A 173 -7.57 14.06 -10.09
CA THR A 173 -7.59 13.70 -11.51
C THR A 173 -6.29 12.98 -11.90
N LYS A 174 -5.15 13.45 -11.42
CA LYS A 174 -3.87 12.76 -11.62
C LYS A 174 -3.86 11.37 -10.99
N LEU A 175 -4.31 11.24 -9.74
CA LEU A 175 -4.39 9.94 -9.06
C LEU A 175 -5.32 8.94 -9.76
N GLN A 176 -6.45 9.43 -10.28
CA GLN A 176 -7.39 8.63 -11.06
C GLN A 176 -6.81 8.16 -12.39
N SER A 177 -5.87 8.91 -12.97
CA SER A 177 -5.26 8.57 -14.26
C SER A 177 -4.46 7.26 -14.24
N TYR A 178 -4.01 6.81 -13.06
CA TYR A 178 -3.29 5.55 -12.88
C TYR A 178 -4.21 4.32 -12.94
N TYR A 179 -5.52 4.46 -12.82
CA TYR A 179 -6.45 3.36 -13.07
C TYR A 179 -6.50 3.00 -14.57
N PRO A 180 -6.76 1.73 -14.92
CA PRO A 180 -7.14 1.35 -16.28
C PRO A 180 -8.33 2.18 -16.76
N GLU A 181 -8.37 2.49 -18.06
CA GLU A 181 -9.41 3.35 -18.63
C GLU A 181 -10.81 2.79 -18.39
N GLU A 182 -10.96 1.47 -18.53
CA GLU A 182 -12.16 0.67 -18.35
C GLU A 182 -12.62 0.50 -16.89
N THR A 183 -11.86 1.03 -15.92
CA THR A 183 -12.23 0.98 -14.50
C THR A 183 -13.47 1.83 -14.27
N LYS A 184 -14.60 1.20 -13.92
CA LYS A 184 -15.89 1.87 -13.71
C LYS A 184 -15.86 2.89 -12.58
N SER A 185 -15.21 2.57 -11.46
CA SER A 185 -15.12 3.43 -10.29
C SER A 185 -13.66 3.73 -9.97
N LYS A 186 -13.23 4.97 -10.23
CA LYS A 186 -11.87 5.46 -9.99
C LYS A 186 -11.86 6.27 -8.69
N ILE A 187 -11.95 5.56 -7.57
CA ILE A 187 -12.06 6.16 -6.24
C ILE A 187 -10.69 6.73 -5.83
N VAL A 188 -10.70 7.93 -5.26
CA VAL A 188 -9.56 8.50 -4.54
C VAL A 188 -10.07 8.85 -3.15
N LEU A 189 -9.49 8.20 -2.15
CA LEU A 189 -9.83 8.48 -0.76
C LEU A 189 -9.22 9.83 -0.37
N GLN A 190 -9.85 10.57 0.52
CA GLN A 190 -9.17 11.66 1.21
C GLN A 190 -8.37 11.05 2.36
N ALA A 191 -7.15 11.47 2.60
CA ALA A 191 -6.42 11.07 3.79
C ALA A 191 -6.87 11.95 4.96
N ASN A 192 -7.19 11.30 6.08
CA ASN A 192 -7.29 11.82 7.44
C ASN A 192 -7.30 10.63 8.40
N ALA A 193 -7.07 10.88 9.68
CA ALA A 193 -7.15 9.90 10.78
C ALA A 193 -8.24 8.81 10.61
N VAL A 194 -9.49 9.24 10.46
CA VAL A 194 -10.66 8.36 10.28
C VAL A 194 -10.51 7.49 9.03
N ASN A 195 -10.10 8.08 7.91
CA ASN A 195 -10.03 7.40 6.62
C ASN A 195 -8.89 6.37 6.57
N PHE A 196 -7.80 6.57 7.32
CA PHE A 196 -6.74 5.56 7.52
C PHE A 196 -7.27 4.34 8.27
N ARG A 197 -7.95 4.58 9.39
CA ARG A 197 -8.58 3.53 10.18
C ARG A 197 -9.65 2.79 9.36
N GLU A 198 -10.45 3.49 8.58
CA GLU A 198 -11.48 2.86 7.75
C GLU A 198 -10.91 2.05 6.58
N ALA A 199 -9.86 2.53 5.91
CA ALA A 199 -9.14 1.74 4.91
C ALA A 199 -8.59 0.46 5.51
N PHE A 200 -8.18 0.50 6.78
CA PHE A 200 -7.80 -0.68 7.53
C PHE A 200 -9.00 -1.56 7.94
N VAL A 201 -10.12 -1.01 8.40
CA VAL A 201 -11.33 -1.81 8.68
C VAL A 201 -11.78 -2.54 7.41
N TRP A 202 -11.66 -1.89 6.26
CA TRP A 202 -11.89 -2.52 4.96
C TRP A 202 -10.84 -3.62 4.66
N LEU A 203 -9.58 -3.44 5.09
CA LEU A 203 -8.53 -4.47 5.13
C LEU A 203 -8.95 -5.71 5.89
N SER A 204 -9.33 -5.51 7.15
CA SER A 204 -9.79 -6.60 7.98
C SER A 204 -11.02 -7.31 7.40
N ASN A 205 -12.05 -6.57 7.02
CA ASN A 205 -13.28 -7.14 6.49
C ASN A 205 -13.03 -7.95 5.21
N SER A 206 -12.12 -7.49 4.35
CA SER A 206 -11.70 -8.23 3.17
C SER A 206 -11.01 -9.55 3.52
N ILE A 207 -10.15 -9.58 4.56
CA ILE A 207 -9.55 -10.82 5.06
C ILE A 207 -10.62 -11.75 5.66
N ALA A 208 -11.57 -11.21 6.42
CA ALA A 208 -12.64 -11.99 7.07
C ALA A 208 -13.58 -12.64 6.05
N VAL A 209 -14.02 -11.90 5.04
CA VAL A 209 -14.88 -12.41 3.95
C VAL A 209 -14.18 -13.52 3.19
N VAL A 210 -12.89 -13.36 2.90
CA VAL A 210 -12.15 -14.40 2.18
C VAL A 210 -11.79 -15.59 3.09
N SER A 211 -11.60 -15.39 4.40
CA SER A 211 -11.35 -16.47 5.36
C SER A 211 -12.51 -17.47 5.48
N ASN A 212 -13.75 -17.00 5.30
CA ASN A 212 -14.95 -17.82 5.38
C ASN A 212 -15.36 -18.41 4.02
N SER A 213 -14.58 -18.13 2.96
CA SER A 213 -14.85 -18.67 1.63
C SER A 213 -14.16 -20.02 1.41
N ASP A 214 -14.88 -20.95 0.80
CA ASP A 214 -14.40 -22.29 0.50
C ASP A 214 -13.18 -22.23 -0.46
N PRO A 215 -12.04 -22.86 -0.12
CA PRO A 215 -10.83 -22.83 -0.94
C PRO A 215 -10.99 -23.42 -2.34
N THR A 216 -12.11 -24.11 -2.62
CA THR A 216 -12.44 -24.67 -3.94
C THR A 216 -13.17 -23.71 -4.87
N VAL A 217 -13.63 -22.55 -4.38
CA VAL A 217 -14.38 -21.55 -5.16
C VAL A 217 -13.50 -20.31 -5.37
N SER A 218 -12.52 -20.41 -6.27
CA SER A 218 -11.48 -19.39 -6.45
C SER A 218 -11.92 -18.11 -7.17
N ASP A 219 -13.09 -18.10 -7.82
CA ASP A 219 -13.42 -17.06 -8.81
C ASP A 219 -14.55 -16.10 -8.41
N SER A 220 -15.21 -16.31 -7.27
CA SER A 220 -16.37 -15.49 -6.87
C SER A 220 -16.37 -15.13 -5.39
N ILE A 221 -15.25 -14.62 -4.88
CA ILE A 221 -15.24 -13.92 -3.60
C ILE A 221 -15.51 -12.45 -3.89
N GLU A 222 -16.76 -12.03 -3.67
CA GLU A 222 -17.13 -10.61 -3.65
C GLU A 222 -16.49 -9.98 -2.41
N LEU A 223 -15.41 -9.22 -2.62
CA LEU A 223 -14.87 -8.35 -1.59
C LEU A 223 -15.97 -7.34 -1.19
N PRO A 224 -16.01 -6.91 0.08
CA PRO A 224 -16.89 -5.82 0.47
C PRO A 224 -16.63 -4.62 -0.45
N GLU A 225 -17.70 -3.93 -0.86
CA GLU A 225 -17.56 -2.76 -1.72
C GLU A 225 -16.53 -1.81 -1.12
N THR A 226 -15.58 -1.36 -1.95
CA THR A 226 -14.68 -0.27 -1.56
C THR A 226 -15.56 0.90 -1.13
N PRO A 227 -15.38 1.49 0.07
CA PRO A 227 -16.22 2.58 0.53
C PRO A 227 -16.20 3.70 -0.51
N SER A 228 -17.34 3.89 -1.17
CA SER A 228 -17.50 4.83 -2.29
C SER A 228 -17.70 6.26 -1.81
N VAL A 229 -18.16 6.42 -0.56
CA VAL A 229 -18.19 7.65 0.25
C VAL A 229 -18.19 7.21 1.72
N ILE A 230 -17.39 7.85 2.56
CA ILE A 230 -17.50 7.71 4.02
C ILE A 230 -18.66 8.60 4.45
N THR A 231 -19.77 7.98 4.84
CA THR A 231 -20.91 8.73 5.39
C THR A 231 -20.48 9.31 6.73
N VAL A 232 -20.30 10.63 6.79
CA VAL A 232 -20.13 11.37 8.03
C VAL A 232 -21.41 11.19 8.84
N GLY A 233 -21.36 10.37 9.89
CA GLY A 233 -22.31 10.46 10.97
C GLY A 233 -22.07 11.77 11.69
N ILE A 234 -23.00 12.72 11.55
CA ILE A 234 -23.16 13.85 12.47
C ILE A 234 -23.83 13.31 13.73
#